data_AF-A0A947UEM1-F1
#
_entry.id   AF-A0A947UEM1-F1
#
_cell.length_a   1.000
_cell.length_b   1.000
_cell.length_c   1.000
_cell.angle_alpha   90.00
_cell.angle_beta   90.00
_cell.angle_gamma   90.00
#
_symmetry.space_group_name_H-M   'P 1'
#
loop_
_entity.id
_entity.type
_entity.pdbx_description
1 polymer ?
#
loop_
_entity_poly.entity_id
_entity_poly.type
_entity_poly.pdbx_seq_one_letter_code
_entity_poly.pdbx_strand_id
1 'polypeptide(L)'
;MVETINKLIRISRKLMQEQGREPTPEEIAKEMEIEPIKVREIMKISQKTTSLETPIGDEEDSYLGDFIADETQPSPYDATSIKMLKENVDEVLESLSEREAKVLRMRFGLEDSKRSMTLEEVGREFGVTRERIRQIEAKALRKLKHPSQRKKLQDYLD
;
A
#
# COMPACT_ATOMS: atom_id res chain seq x y z
N MET A 1 -30.23 -0.90 -5.64
CA MET A 1 -29.16 -1.72 -6.27
C MET A 1 -29.65 -3.09 -6.72
N VAL A 2 -30.31 -3.89 -5.87
CA VAL A 2 -30.90 -5.19 -6.27
C VAL A 2 -31.92 -5.05 -7.41
N GLU A 3 -32.78 -4.04 -7.36
CA GLU A 3 -33.74 -3.72 -8.44
C GLU A 3 -33.04 -3.41 -9.77
N THR A 4 -31.91 -2.70 -9.73
CA THR A 4 -31.12 -2.33 -10.89
C THR A 4 -30.47 -3.55 -11.54
N ILE A 5 -29.95 -4.47 -10.72
CA ILE A 5 -29.41 -5.77 -11.17
C ILE A 5 -30.52 -6.62 -11.81
N ASN A 6 -31.69 -6.71 -11.17
CA ASN A 6 -32.83 -7.45 -11.72
C ASN A 6 -33.35 -6.85 -13.03
N LYS A 7 -33.35 -5.52 -13.16
CA LYS A 7 -33.69 -4.82 -14.41
C LYS A 7 -32.67 -5.11 -15.50
N LEU A 8 -31.37 -5.09 -15.18
CA LEU A 8 -30.29 -5.45 -16.10
C LEU A 8 -30.44 -6.87 -16.61
N ILE A 9 -30.65 -7.85 -15.72
CA ILE A 9 -30.82 -9.27 -16.10
C ILE A 9 -32.03 -9.44 -17.04
N ARG A 10 -33.14 -8.74 -16.76
CA ARG A 10 -34.34 -8.80 -17.61
C ARG A 10 -34.09 -8.24 -19.00
N ILE A 11 -33.44 -7.08 -19.09
CA ILE A 11 -33.12 -6.43 -20.36
C ILE A 11 -32.10 -7.26 -21.16
N SER A 12 -31.06 -7.78 -20.48
CA SER A 12 -30.07 -8.65 -21.11
C SER A 12 -30.71 -9.91 -21.72
N ARG A 13 -31.69 -10.53 -21.04
CA ARG A 13 -32.44 -11.69 -21.59
C ARG A 13 -33.31 -11.31 -22.78
N LYS A 14 -33.99 -10.17 -22.74
CA LYS A 14 -34.80 -9.65 -23.85
C LYS A 14 -33.94 -9.42 -25.09
N LEU A 15 -32.83 -8.71 -24.94
CA LEU A 15 -31.90 -8.43 -26.04
C LEU A 15 -31.26 -9.72 -26.58
N MET A 16 -30.94 -10.69 -25.72
CA MET A 16 -30.42 -11.99 -26.15
C MET A 16 -31.42 -12.75 -27.02
N GLN A 17 -32.71 -12.71 -26.67
CA GLN A 17 -33.77 -13.35 -27.46
C GLN A 17 -34.00 -12.64 -28.80
N GLU A 18 -33.93 -11.31 -28.83
CA GLU A 18 -34.13 -10.50 -30.04
C GLU A 18 -32.95 -10.59 -31.01
N GLN A 19 -31.72 -10.64 -30.48
CA GLN A 19 -30.49 -10.58 -31.29
C GLN A 19 -29.85 -11.95 -31.55
N GLY A 20 -30.29 -13.00 -30.85
CA GLY A 20 -29.74 -14.36 -30.97
C GLY A 20 -28.29 -14.49 -30.47
N ARG A 21 -27.76 -13.50 -29.76
CA ARG A 21 -26.41 -13.48 -29.16
C ARG A 21 -26.42 -12.74 -27.82
N GLU A 22 -25.35 -12.87 -27.04
CA GLU A 22 -25.19 -12.06 -25.83
C GLU A 22 -25.08 -10.56 -26.20
N PRO A 23 -25.84 -9.68 -25.51
CA PRO A 23 -25.80 -8.24 -25.75
C PRO A 23 -24.55 -7.60 -25.14
N THR A 24 -24.02 -6.56 -25.79
CA THR A 24 -22.86 -5.84 -25.26
C THR A 24 -23.27 -4.88 -24.14
N PRO A 25 -22.34 -4.48 -23.25
CA PRO A 25 -22.63 -3.48 -22.21
C PRO A 25 -23.17 -2.16 -22.76
N GLU A 26 -22.74 -1.75 -23.95
CA GLU A 26 -23.22 -0.54 -24.63
C GLU A 26 -24.69 -0.67 -25.10
N GLU A 27 -25.09 -1.85 -25.56
CA GLU A 27 -26.47 -2.14 -25.99
C GLU A 27 -27.43 -2.15 -24.79
N ILE A 28 -27.01 -2.79 -23.70
CA ILE A 28 -27.75 -2.80 -22.44
C ILE A 28 -27.87 -1.38 -21.87
N ALA A 29 -26.78 -0.61 -21.91
CA ALA A 29 -26.74 0.78 -21.44
C ALA A 29 -27.75 1.67 -22.16
N LYS A 30 -27.87 1.51 -23.49
CA LYS A 30 -28.82 2.24 -24.33
C LYS A 30 -30.28 1.95 -23.93
N GLU A 31 -30.64 0.68 -23.74
CA GLU A 31 -32.00 0.28 -23.33
C GLU A 31 -32.30 0.65 -21.86
N MET A 32 -31.28 0.71 -21.01
CA MET A 32 -31.41 1.11 -19.61
C MET A 32 -31.34 2.62 -19.37
N GLU A 33 -31.00 3.41 -20.39
CA GLU A 33 -30.76 4.87 -20.33
C GLU A 33 -29.70 5.26 -19.28
N ILE A 34 -28.64 4.46 -19.17
CA ILE A 34 -27.51 4.71 -18.28
C ILE A 34 -26.20 4.65 -19.04
N GLU A 35 -25.11 5.10 -18.42
CA GLU A 35 -23.78 5.03 -19.03
C GLU A 35 -23.25 3.58 -19.08
N PRO A 36 -22.53 3.20 -20.16
CA PRO A 36 -21.92 1.87 -20.29
C PRO A 36 -20.98 1.51 -19.13
N ILE A 37 -20.30 2.48 -18.53
CA ILE A 37 -19.43 2.27 -17.37
C ILE A 37 -20.22 1.72 -16.19
N LYS A 38 -21.40 2.31 -15.91
CA LYS A 38 -22.28 1.85 -14.83
C LYS A 38 -22.82 0.44 -15.08
N VAL A 39 -23.11 0.08 -16.33
CA VAL A 39 -23.49 -1.30 -16.68
C VAL A 39 -22.36 -2.27 -16.34
N ARG A 40 -21.11 -1.96 -16.70
CA ARG A 40 -19.95 -2.81 -16.38
C ARG A 40 -19.73 -2.95 -14.88
N GLU A 41 -19.91 -1.87 -14.11
CA GLU A 41 -19.84 -1.91 -12.64
C GLU A 41 -20.93 -2.80 -12.04
N ILE A 42 -22.19 -2.62 -12.48
CA ILE A 42 -23.31 -3.45 -12.02
C ILE A 42 -23.08 -4.92 -12.37
N MET A 43 -22.58 -5.21 -13.58
CA MET A 43 -22.23 -6.57 -13.99
C MET A 43 -21.18 -7.17 -13.07
N LYS A 44 -20.10 -6.44 -12.74
CA LYS A 44 -19.07 -6.89 -11.79
C LYS A 44 -19.65 -7.18 -10.40
N ILE A 45 -20.48 -6.29 -9.87
CA ILE A 45 -21.11 -6.46 -8.55
C ILE A 45 -22.10 -7.62 -8.53
N SER A 46 -22.76 -7.89 -9.66
CA SER A 46 -23.72 -8.98 -9.79
C SER A 46 -23.09 -10.37 -9.91
N GLN A 47 -21.76 -10.46 -10.09
CA GLN A 47 -21.06 -11.74 -10.11
C GLN A 47 -21.23 -12.45 -8.77
N LYS A 48 -21.61 -13.72 -8.82
CA LYS A 48 -21.67 -14.56 -7.62
C LYS A 48 -20.26 -14.84 -7.13
N THR A 49 -20.06 -14.80 -5.82
CA THR A 49 -18.82 -15.25 -5.20
C THR A 49 -18.66 -16.75 -5.40
N THR A 50 -17.44 -17.18 -5.70
CA THR A 50 -17.07 -18.59 -5.80
C THR A 50 -16.53 -19.05 -4.45
N SER A 51 -16.85 -20.28 -4.05
CA SER A 51 -16.28 -20.86 -2.83
C SER A 51 -14.79 -21.10 -3.01
N LEU A 52 -13.99 -20.80 -1.99
CA LEU A 52 -12.57 -21.17 -1.97
C LEU A 52 -12.35 -22.68 -1.89
N GLU A 53 -13.34 -23.43 -1.40
CA GLU A 53 -13.36 -24.90 -1.35
C GLU A 53 -13.82 -25.52 -2.69
N THR A 54 -13.91 -24.73 -3.76
CA THR A 54 -14.21 -25.28 -5.09
C THR A 54 -13.00 -26.12 -5.54
N PRO A 55 -13.14 -27.42 -5.80
CA PRO A 55 -12.02 -28.24 -6.26
C PRO A 55 -11.56 -27.80 -7.64
N ILE A 56 -10.25 -27.84 -7.88
CA ILE A 56 -9.60 -27.43 -9.12
C ILE A 56 -8.83 -28.61 -9.70
N GLY A 57 -9.15 -28.97 -10.95
CA GLY A 57 -8.52 -30.10 -11.64
C GLY A 57 -9.13 -31.45 -11.27
N ASP A 58 -8.47 -32.53 -11.70
CA ASP A 58 -8.89 -33.92 -11.46
C ASP A 58 -8.30 -34.49 -10.15
N GLU A 59 -7.43 -33.73 -9.48
CA GLU A 59 -6.82 -34.11 -8.20
C GLU A 59 -7.75 -33.71 -7.04
N GLU A 60 -8.15 -34.68 -6.22
CA GLU A 60 -9.15 -34.51 -5.15
C GLU A 60 -8.70 -33.58 -3.99
N ASP A 61 -7.43 -33.18 -3.96
CA ASP A 61 -6.82 -32.43 -2.86
C ASP A 61 -6.51 -30.95 -3.19
N SER A 62 -6.82 -30.47 -4.41
CA SER A 62 -6.54 -29.08 -4.81
C SER A 62 -7.80 -28.22 -4.78
N TYR A 63 -7.82 -27.18 -3.96
CA TYR A 63 -8.92 -26.23 -3.87
C TYR A 63 -8.55 -24.86 -4.47
N LEU A 64 -9.56 -24.10 -4.90
CA LEU A 64 -9.35 -22.74 -5.44
C LEU A 64 -8.59 -21.83 -4.46
N GLY A 65 -8.85 -21.98 -3.16
CA GLY A 65 -8.19 -21.21 -2.10
C GLY A 65 -6.68 -21.41 -2.04
N ASP A 66 -6.18 -22.59 -2.42
CA ASP A 66 -4.75 -22.92 -2.35
C ASP A 66 -3.90 -22.12 -3.35
N PHE A 67 -4.54 -21.53 -4.36
CA PHE A 67 -3.90 -20.70 -5.38
C PHE A 67 -3.97 -19.19 -5.11
N ILE A 68 -4.63 -18.78 -4.02
CA ILE A 68 -4.73 -17.36 -3.65
C ILE A 68 -3.56 -17.02 -2.71
N ALA A 69 -2.57 -16.31 -3.25
CA ALA A 69 -1.46 -15.82 -2.44
C ALA A 69 -1.91 -14.70 -1.50
N ASP A 70 -1.34 -14.67 -0.30
CA ASP A 70 -1.45 -13.52 0.59
C ASP A 70 -0.45 -12.44 0.16
N GLU A 71 -0.95 -11.42 -0.54
CA GLU A 71 -0.14 -10.27 -0.97
C GLU A 71 0.15 -9.27 0.17
N THR A 72 -0.49 -9.43 1.32
CA THR A 72 -0.31 -8.54 2.48
C THR A 72 0.86 -8.96 3.37
N GLN A 73 1.27 -10.23 3.30
CA GLN A 73 2.38 -10.74 4.08
C GLN A 73 3.71 -10.36 3.41
N PRO A 74 4.58 -9.59 4.09
CA PRO A 74 5.90 -9.29 3.54
C PRO A 74 6.70 -10.58 3.38
N SER A 75 7.48 -10.69 2.30
CA SER A 75 8.34 -11.85 2.13
C SER A 75 9.40 -11.91 3.25
N PRO A 76 9.93 -13.10 3.59
CA PRO A 76 11.03 -13.20 4.56
C PRO A 76 12.25 -12.34 4.15
N TYR A 77 12.47 -12.18 2.86
CA TYR A 77 13.50 -11.30 2.31
C TYR A 77 13.22 -9.83 2.64
N ASP A 78 11.99 -9.35 2.41
CA ASP A 78 11.61 -7.97 2.71
C ASP A 78 11.65 -7.69 4.21
N ALA A 79 11.13 -8.61 5.02
CA ALA A 79 11.16 -8.50 6.48
C ALA A 79 12.59 -8.43 7.02
N THR A 80 13.50 -9.25 6.48
CA THR A 80 14.92 -9.22 6.85
C THR A 80 15.59 -7.94 6.39
N SER A 81 15.30 -7.49 5.17
CA SER A 81 15.86 -6.25 4.61
C SER A 81 15.46 -5.02 5.42
N ILE A 82 14.20 -4.93 5.84
CA ILE A 82 13.70 -3.86 6.72
C ILE A 82 14.41 -3.90 8.08
N LYS A 83 14.58 -5.10 8.65
CA LYS A 83 15.28 -5.26 9.94
C LYS A 83 16.74 -4.82 9.83
N MET A 84 17.46 -5.27 8.80
CA MET A 84 18.85 -4.87 8.55
C MET A 84 18.98 -3.37 8.30
N LEU A 85 18.03 -2.77 7.56
CA LEU A 85 17.99 -1.32 7.36
C LEU A 85 17.87 -0.58 8.69
N LYS A 86 16.97 -1.02 9.59
CA LYS A 86 16.79 -0.44 10.92
C LYS A 86 18.08 -0.52 11.73
N GLU A 87 18.73 -1.68 11.79
CA GLU A 87 19.99 -1.89 12.50
C GLU A 87 21.12 -0.99 11.94
N ASN A 88 21.25 -0.89 10.62
CA ASN A 88 22.25 -0.04 9.98
C ASN A 88 21.98 1.46 10.21
N VAL A 89 20.72 1.88 10.21
CA VAL A 89 20.34 3.26 10.55
C VAL A 89 20.71 3.58 12.00
N ASP A 90 20.43 2.66 12.93
CA ASP A 90 20.80 2.85 14.33
C ASP A 90 22.30 2.94 14.53
N GLU A 91 23.09 2.07 13.91
CA GLU A 91 24.56 2.12 13.96
C GLU A 91 25.12 3.45 13.41
N VAL A 92 24.52 3.95 12.33
CA VAL A 92 24.91 5.24 11.74
C VAL A 92 24.54 6.41 12.65
N LEU A 93 23.39 6.35 13.32
CA LEU A 93 22.97 7.36 14.30
C LEU A 93 23.86 7.36 15.55
N GLU A 94 24.36 6.22 16.00
CA GLU A 94 25.31 6.10 17.11
C GLU A 94 26.65 6.81 16.85
N SER A 95 27.03 6.99 15.58
CA SER A 95 28.22 7.77 15.21
C SER A 95 28.07 9.30 15.43
N LEU A 96 26.83 9.77 15.64
CA LEU A 96 26.54 11.17 15.93
C LEU A 96 26.64 11.45 17.44
N SER A 97 26.66 12.74 17.80
CA SER A 97 26.49 13.08 19.21
C SER A 97 25.07 12.71 19.68
N GLU A 98 24.90 12.33 20.95
CA GLU A 98 23.58 11.97 21.53
C GLU A 98 22.50 13.01 21.20
N ARG A 99 22.86 14.30 21.25
CA ARG A 99 21.94 15.40 20.93
C ARG A 99 21.55 15.44 19.46
N GLU A 100 22.47 15.17 18.54
CA GLU A 100 22.18 15.10 17.10
C GLU A 100 21.34 13.87 16.76
N ALA A 101 21.71 12.69 17.31
CA ALA A 101 20.97 11.44 17.13
C ALA A 101 19.53 11.56 17.64
N LYS A 102 19.33 12.11 18.84
CA LYS A 102 17.99 12.29 19.43
C LYS A 102 17.12 13.24 18.61
N VAL A 103 17.68 14.35 18.08
CA VAL A 103 16.96 15.25 17.18
C VAL A 103 16.50 14.52 15.91
N LEU A 104 17.36 13.70 15.29
CA LEU A 104 16.99 12.95 14.09
C LEU A 104 15.95 11.86 14.39
N ARG A 105 16.11 11.10 15.47
CA ARG A 105 15.14 10.07 15.88
C ARG A 105 13.74 10.64 16.05
N MET A 106 13.62 11.79 16.71
CA MET A 106 12.34 12.46 16.93
C MET A 106 11.77 13.10 15.65
N ARG A 107 12.61 13.74 14.82
CA ARG A 107 12.17 14.39 13.58
C ARG A 107 11.60 13.40 12.58
N PHE A 108 12.25 12.23 12.44
CA PHE A 108 11.89 11.23 11.45
C PHE A 108 11.07 10.06 12.01
N GLY A 109 10.80 10.03 13.32
CA GLY A 109 10.03 8.95 13.94
C GLY A 109 10.75 7.60 13.90
N LEU A 110 12.07 7.60 14.05
CA LEU A 110 12.91 6.39 13.96
C LEU A 110 12.91 5.58 15.27
N GLU A 111 12.24 6.07 16.31
CA GLU A 111 12.06 5.37 17.58
C GLU A 111 10.69 4.67 17.57
N ASP A 112 10.67 3.39 17.93
CA ASP A 112 9.46 2.56 17.83
C ASP A 112 8.26 3.25 18.50
N SER A 113 7.16 3.34 17.73
CA SER A 113 5.87 3.92 18.13
C SER A 113 5.76 5.45 18.21
N LYS A 114 6.72 6.23 17.70
CA LYS A 114 6.61 7.70 17.65
C LYS A 114 6.34 8.23 16.24
N ARG A 115 5.35 9.13 16.11
CA ARG A 115 5.12 9.90 14.89
C ARG A 115 6.29 10.86 14.67
N SER A 116 6.57 11.19 13.41
CA SER A 116 7.51 12.25 13.04
C SER A 116 7.11 13.58 13.69
N MET A 117 8.01 14.20 14.45
CA MET A 117 7.77 15.50 15.08
C MET A 117 8.23 16.65 14.18
N THR A 118 7.53 17.77 14.24
CA THR A 118 7.92 19.01 13.56
C THR A 118 9.13 19.68 14.22
N LEU A 119 9.82 20.55 13.49
CA LEU A 119 10.96 21.33 14.05
C LEU A 119 10.59 22.13 15.30
N GLU A 120 9.34 22.58 15.40
CA GLU A 120 8.84 23.37 16.52
C GLU A 120 8.57 22.51 17.75
N GLU A 121 7.96 21.34 17.56
CA GLU A 121 7.72 20.36 18.65
C GLU A 121 9.03 19.83 19.23
N VAL A 122 10.00 19.49 18.36
CA VAL A 122 11.33 19.09 18.81
C VAL A 122 12.03 20.26 19.52
N GLY A 123 11.87 21.50 19.02
CA GLY A 123 12.42 22.69 19.68
C GLY A 123 11.88 22.86 21.10
N ARG A 124 10.58 22.64 21.29
CA ARG A 124 9.92 22.69 22.60
C ARG A 124 10.47 21.65 23.57
N GLU A 125 10.69 20.42 23.12
CA GLU A 125 11.25 19.35 23.97
C GLU A 125 12.71 19.60 24.37
N PHE A 126 13.50 20.19 23.47
CA PHE A 126 14.90 20.54 23.74
C PHE A 126 15.10 21.91 24.39
N GLY A 127 14.03 22.68 24.64
CA GLY A 127 14.11 24.03 25.17
C GLY A 127 14.87 25.02 24.28
N VAL A 128 14.82 24.83 22.95
CA VAL A 128 15.53 25.66 21.97
C VAL A 128 14.62 26.16 20.86
N THR A 129 15.08 27.16 20.12
CA THR A 129 14.32 27.71 18.99
C THR A 129 14.20 26.71 17.84
N ARG A 130 13.13 26.82 17.05
CA ARG A 130 12.93 26.07 15.80
C ARG A 130 14.15 26.13 14.89
N GLU A 131 14.72 27.32 14.73
CA GLU A 131 15.90 27.54 13.87
C GLU A 131 17.13 26.80 14.41
N ARG A 132 17.28 26.69 15.73
CA ARG A 132 18.37 25.92 16.33
C ARG A 132 18.24 24.43 16.01
N ILE A 133 17.04 23.85 16.07
CA ILE A 133 16.81 22.45 15.65
C ILE A 133 17.14 22.26 14.17
N ARG A 134 16.72 23.19 13.31
CA ARG A 134 17.03 23.15 11.87
C ARG A 134 18.53 23.12 11.60
N GLN A 135 19.31 23.92 12.33
CA GLN A 135 20.77 23.93 12.24
C GLN A 135 21.39 22.60 12.69
N ILE A 136 20.90 22.02 13.79
CA ILE A 136 21.36 20.72 14.30
C ILE A 136 21.07 19.62 13.27
N GLU A 137 19.85 19.59 12.71
CA GLU A 137 19.45 18.65 11.66
C GLU A 137 20.35 18.76 10.42
N ALA A 138 20.55 19.98 9.91
CA ALA A 138 21.41 20.20 8.75
C ALA A 138 22.86 19.78 8.99
N LYS A 139 23.39 20.01 10.20
CA LYS A 139 24.74 19.60 10.59
C LYS A 139 24.84 18.06 10.70
N ALA A 140 23.86 17.41 11.31
CA ALA A 140 23.82 15.97 11.45
C ALA A 140 23.72 15.29 10.08
N LEU A 141 22.80 15.72 9.21
CA LEU A 141 22.67 15.21 7.84
C LEU A 141 23.95 15.42 7.02
N ARG A 142 24.67 16.54 7.22
CA ARG A 142 25.96 16.76 6.57
C ARG A 142 27.00 15.72 7.00
N LYS A 143 27.04 15.33 8.28
CA LYS A 143 27.93 14.27 8.79
C LYS A 143 27.57 12.91 8.22
N LEU A 144 26.27 12.59 8.15
CA LEU A 144 25.79 11.32 7.59
C LEU A 144 26.05 11.17 6.09
N LYS A 145 26.11 12.30 5.36
CA LYS A 145 26.47 12.32 3.93
C LYS A 145 27.94 12.04 3.64
N HIS A 146 28.82 11.96 4.66
CA HIS A 146 30.22 11.64 4.46
C HIS A 146 30.38 10.21 3.90
N PRO A 147 31.29 9.95 2.94
CA PRO A 147 31.41 8.65 2.26
C PRO A 147 31.54 7.44 3.20
N SER A 148 32.24 7.61 4.33
CA SER A 148 32.42 6.56 5.32
C SER A 148 31.11 6.09 5.97
N GLN A 149 30.13 6.99 6.16
CA GLN A 149 28.83 6.67 6.75
C GLN A 149 27.79 6.36 5.68
N ARG A 150 27.83 7.08 4.55
CA ARG A 150 26.94 6.86 3.41
C ARG A 150 27.05 5.43 2.86
N LYS A 151 28.26 4.86 2.79
CA LYS A 151 28.48 3.53 2.17
C LYS A 151 27.61 2.44 2.81
N LYS A 152 27.35 2.51 4.12
CA LYS A 152 26.51 1.54 4.85
C LYS A 152 25.02 1.61 4.48
N LEU A 153 24.55 2.77 4.04
CA LEU A 153 23.15 3.03 3.71
C LEU A 153 22.91 3.12 2.20
N GLN A 154 23.98 3.14 1.39
CA GLN A 154 23.89 3.32 -0.04
C GLN A 154 23.27 2.09 -0.74
N ASP A 155 23.51 0.90 -0.21
CA ASP A 155 23.01 -0.37 -0.74
C ASP A 155 21.48 -0.51 -0.61
N TYR A 156 20.80 0.40 0.11
CA TYR A 156 19.34 0.45 0.26
C TYR A 156 18.65 1.47 -0.65
N LEU A 157 19.39 2.15 -1.54
CA LEU A 157 18.85 3.15 -2.47
C LEU A 157 18.59 2.61 -3.89
N ASP A 158 18.86 1.32 -4.12
CA ASP A 158 18.65 0.62 -5.39
C ASP A 158 17.22 0.05 -5.50
#